data_AF-A0A1F7J4W6-F1
#
_entry.id   AF-A0A1F7J4W6-F1
#
_cell.length_a   1.000
_cell.length_b   1.000
_cell.length_c   1.000
_cell.angle_alpha   90.00
_cell.angle_beta   90.00
_cell.angle_gamma   90.00
#
_symmetry.space_group_name_H-M   'P 1'
#
loop_
_entity.id
_entity.type
_entity.pdbx_description
1 polymer ?
#
loop_
_entity_poly.entity_id
_entity_poly.type
_entity_poly.pdbx_seq_one_letter_code
_entity_poly.pdbx_strand_id
1 'polypeptide(L)'
;MYKTKDLAEAGTLILLKQRLISIEREGRVCWFVFQNRGECERLSNQFFFGECLVNARDYHEALGRLKNRIFQLINEDEKYKANP
;
A
#
# COMPACT_ATOMS: atom_id res chain seq x y z
N MET A 1 11.74 3.55 -8.08
CA MET A 1 10.78 3.14 -7.04
C MET A 1 9.86 4.30 -6.73
N TYR A 2 8.58 4.02 -6.50
CA TYR A 2 7.59 4.97 -5.97
C TYR A 2 7.24 4.57 -4.54
N LYS A 3 7.01 5.55 -3.65
CA LYS A 3 6.63 5.28 -2.26
C LYS A 3 5.43 6.14 -1.90
N THR A 4 4.45 5.53 -1.25
CA THR A 4 3.34 6.24 -0.61
C THR A 4 3.10 5.69 0.79
N LYS A 5 2.57 6.54 1.67
CA LYS A 5 2.04 6.16 2.99
C LYS A 5 0.51 6.12 3.02
N ASP A 6 -0.14 6.50 1.91
CA ASP A 6 -1.58 6.51 1.79
C ASP A 6 -2.09 5.10 1.46
N LEU A 7 -2.94 4.58 2.35
CA LEU A 7 -3.48 3.22 2.23
C LEU A 7 -4.46 3.09 1.06
N ALA A 8 -5.25 4.13 0.79
CA ALA A 8 -6.26 4.15 -0.26
C ALA A 8 -5.59 4.20 -1.64
N GLU A 9 -4.58 5.04 -1.78
CA GLU A 9 -3.73 5.11 -2.96
C GLU A 9 -3.00 3.78 -3.19
N ALA A 10 -2.35 3.22 -2.16
CA ALA A 10 -1.65 1.94 -2.28
C ALA A 10 -2.60 0.80 -2.72
N GLY A 11 -3.82 0.79 -2.18
CA GLY A 11 -4.87 -0.16 -2.61
C GLY A 11 -5.24 0.01 -4.08
N THR A 12 -5.38 1.25 -4.53
CA THR A 12 -5.66 1.60 -5.94
C THR A 12 -4.51 1.14 -6.85
N LEU A 13 -3.26 1.42 -6.48
CA LEU A 13 -2.08 1.01 -7.25
C LEU A 13 -2.00 -0.52 -7.40
N ILE A 14 -2.27 -1.28 -6.34
CA ILE A 14 -2.30 -2.75 -6.39
C ILE A 14 -3.43 -3.26 -7.30
N LEU A 15 -4.62 -2.67 -7.18
CA LEU A 15 -5.77 -3.03 -8.03
C LEU A 15 -5.44 -2.81 -9.52
N LEU A 16 -4.82 -1.67 -9.83
CA LEU A 16 -4.33 -1.29 -11.16
C LEU A 16 -3.00 -1.96 -11.54
N LYS A 17 -2.71 -3.11 -10.93
CA LYS A 17 -1.62 -4.04 -11.26
C LYS A 17 -0.21 -3.46 -11.10
N GLN A 18 -0.05 -2.42 -10.30
CA GLN A 18 1.28 -1.95 -9.92
C GLN A 18 1.89 -2.88 -8.87
N ARG A 19 3.13 -3.31 -9.13
CA ARG A 19 3.82 -4.28 -8.28
C ARG A 19 4.32 -3.64 -6.99
N LEU A 20 3.72 -4.02 -5.87
CA LEU A 20 4.23 -3.76 -4.53
C LEU A 20 5.47 -4.63 -4.28
N ILE A 21 6.61 -4.01 -3.95
CA ILE A 21 7.87 -4.67 -3.64
C ILE A 21 7.96 -4.98 -2.16
N SER A 22 7.67 -3.98 -1.32
CA SER A 22 7.84 -4.08 0.12
C SER A 22 6.89 -3.11 0.84
N ILE A 23 6.67 -3.39 2.12
CA ILE A 23 6.09 -2.45 3.07
C ILE A 23 7.19 -2.15 4.08
N GLU A 24 7.75 -0.96 4.02
CA GLU A 24 8.79 -0.50 4.94
C GLU A 24 8.11 0.18 6.14
N ARG A 25 8.60 -0.09 7.35
CA ARG A 25 8.03 0.49 8.57
C ARG A 25 8.99 1.45 9.24
N GLU A 26 8.47 2.62 9.57
CA GLU A 26 9.17 3.66 10.33
C GLU A 26 8.30 4.01 11.55
N GLY A 27 8.51 3.28 12.64
CA GLY A 27 7.66 3.37 13.84
C GLY A 27 6.21 3.00 13.54
N ARG A 28 5.32 4.01 13.55
CA ARG A 28 3.88 3.84 13.27
C ARG A 28 3.52 4.07 11.80
N VAL A 29 4.46 4.51 10.97
CA VAL A 29 4.24 4.78 9.54
C VAL A 29 4.57 3.52 8.73
N CYS A 30 3.73 3.21 7.75
CA CYS A 30 3.99 2.19 6.74
C CYS A 30 4.17 2.86 5.38
N TRP A 31 5.30 2.60 4.73
CA TRP A 31 5.62 3.03 3.39
C TRP A 31 5.45 1.87 2.41
N PHE A 32 4.50 1.99 1.48
CA PHE A 32 4.26 1.03 0.41
C PHE A 32 5.19 1.34 -0.77
N VAL A 33 6.10 0.43 -1.10
CA VAL A 33 7.12 0.64 -2.13
C VAL A 33 6.75 -0.10 -3.40
N PHE A 34 6.64 0.63 -4.51
CA PHE A 34 6.26 0.09 -5.81
C PHE A 34 7.40 0.18 -6.82
N GLN A 35 7.44 -0.81 -7.73
CA GLN A 35 8.53 -0.94 -8.70
C GLN A 35 8.55 0.17 -9.74
N ASN A 36 7.43 0.41 -10.41
CA ASN A 36 7.35 1.31 -11.56
C ASN A 36 7.03 2.74 -11.13
N ARG A 37 8.06 3.60 -11.10
CA ARG A 37 7.90 4.98 -10.59
C ARG A 37 6.97 5.83 -11.45
N GLY A 38 7.23 5.92 -12.75
CA GLY A 38 6.47 6.82 -13.63
C GLY A 38 4.99 6.45 -13.71
N GLU A 39 4.70 5.15 -13.73
CA GLU A 39 3.32 4.67 -13.82
C GLU A 39 2.55 4.84 -12.52
N CYS A 40 3.21 4.65 -11.38
CA CYS A 40 2.63 4.98 -10.08
C CYS A 40 2.40 6.49 -9.91
N GLU A 41 3.30 7.36 -10.37
CA GLU A 41 3.11 8.81 -10.32
C GLU A 41 1.93 9.26 -11.19
N ARG A 42 1.77 8.68 -12.40
CA ARG A 42 0.61 8.96 -13.25
C ARG A 42 -0.70 8.54 -12.57
N LEU A 43 -0.75 7.33 -12.03
CA LEU A 43 -1.94 6.80 -11.34
C LEU A 43 -2.24 7.52 -10.02
N SER A 44 -1.19 7.97 -9.31
CA SER A 44 -1.29 8.79 -8.11
C SER A 44 -2.03 10.09 -8.39
N ASN A 45 -1.63 10.81 -9.44
CA ASN A 45 -2.33 12.02 -9.89
C ASN A 45 -3.80 11.71 -10.19
N GLN A 46 -4.08 10.68 -10.98
CA GLN A 46 -5.46 10.28 -11.30
C GLN A 46 -6.28 9.96 -10.05
N PHE A 47 -5.68 9.32 -9.06
CA PHE A 47 -6.36 9.01 -7.79
C PHE A 47 -6.76 10.28 -7.05
N PHE A 48 -5.83 11.23 -6.85
CA PHE A 48 -6.11 12.46 -6.09
C PHE A 48 -7.04 13.43 -6.82
N PHE A 49 -7.11 13.36 -8.16
CA PHE A 49 -8.06 14.15 -8.96
C PHE A 49 -9.38 13.42 -9.24
N GLY A 50 -9.57 12.19 -8.73
CA GLY A 50 -10.83 11.45 -8.87
C GLY A 50 -11.05 10.81 -10.26
N GLU A 51 -9.99 10.62 -11.02
CA GLU A 51 -10.01 10.09 -12.39
C GLU A 51 -9.81 8.57 -12.45
N CYS A 52 -9.46 7.93 -11.33
CA CYS A 52 -9.31 6.48 -11.24
C CYS A 52 -10.68 5.76 -11.27
N LEU A 53 -10.98 5.09 -12.39
CA LEU A 53 -12.13 4.19 -12.48
C LEU A 53 -11.74 2.78 -12.02
N VAL A 54 -12.30 2.33 -10.90
CA VAL A 54 -12.05 1.00 -10.32
C VAL A 54 -13.36 0.32 -9.94
N ASN A 55 -13.35 -1.01 -9.91
CA ASN A 55 -14.45 -1.76 -9.32
C ASN A 55 -14.41 -1.60 -7.78
N ALA A 56 -15.52 -1.14 -7.20
CA ALA A 56 -15.59 -0.86 -5.77
C ALA A 56 -15.36 -2.10 -4.87
N ARG A 57 -15.81 -3.29 -5.31
CA ARG A 57 -15.60 -4.55 -4.58
C ARG A 57 -14.12 -4.94 -4.61
N ASP A 58 -13.50 -4.91 -5.78
CA ASP A 58 -12.08 -5.25 -5.92
C ASP A 58 -11.21 -4.28 -5.12
N TYR A 59 -11.60 -3.01 -5.08
CA TYR A 59 -10.94 -1.98 -4.28
C TYR A 59 -11.05 -2.27 -2.79
N HIS A 60 -12.25 -2.60 -2.30
CA HIS A 60 -12.47 -3.01 -0.92
C HIS A 60 -11.61 -4.23 -0.54
N GLU A 61 -11.57 -5.25 -1.40
CA GLU A 61 -10.74 -6.43 -1.20
C GLU A 61 -9.24 -6.12 -1.19
N ALA A 62 -8.77 -5.21 -2.05
CA ALA A 62 -7.38 -4.76 -2.08
C ALA A 62 -6.98 -4.07 -0.76
N LEU A 63 -7.84 -3.18 -0.25
CA LEU A 63 -7.63 -2.54 1.06
C LEU A 63 -7.65 -3.55 2.20
N GLY A 64 -8.57 -4.51 2.17
CA GLY A 64 -8.63 -5.59 3.17
C GLY A 64 -7.33 -6.38 3.24
N ARG A 65 -6.79 -6.79 2.09
CA ARG A 65 -5.50 -7.49 2.01
C ARG A 65 -4.35 -6.64 2.55
N LEU A 66 -4.29 -5.35 2.20
CA LEU A 66 -3.27 -4.44 2.73
C LEU A 66 -3.34 -4.27 4.25
N LYS A 67 -4.55 -4.04 4.80
CA LYS A 67 -4.76 -3.93 6.26
C LYS A 67 -4.31 -5.20 6.98
N ASN A 68 -4.70 -6.37 6.48
CA ASN A 68 -4.28 -7.64 7.05
C ASN A 68 -2.76 -7.79 7.06
N ARG A 69 -2.08 -7.38 5.98
CA ARG A 69 -0.61 -7.41 5.91
C ARG A 69 0.03 -6.45 6.91
N ILE A 70 -0.51 -5.25 7.08
CA ILE A 70 -0.03 -4.27 8.06
C ILE A 70 -0.16 -4.81 9.49
N PHE A 71 -1.30 -5.42 9.84
CA PHE A 71 -1.49 -6.01 11.16
C PHE A 71 -0.53 -7.17 11.44
N GLN A 72 -0.25 -8.01 10.43
CA GLN A 72 0.77 -9.06 10.57
C GLN A 72 2.15 -8.48 10.87
N LEU A 73 2.57 -7.43 10.14
CA LEU A 73 3.85 -6.76 10.38
C LEU A 73 3.92 -6.11 11.77
N ILE A 74 2.79 -5.57 12.27
CA ILE A 74 2.71 -5.04 13.65
C ILE A 74 2.95 -6.15 14.67
N ASN A 75 2.26 -7.27 14.53
CA ASN A 75 2.41 -8.39 15.45
C ASN A 75 3.82 -9.00 15.40
N GLU A 76 4.46 -9.03 14.23
CA GLU A 76 5.85 -9.49 14.07
C GLU A 76 6.84 -8.57 14.80
N ASP A 77 6.70 -7.25 14.65
CA ASP A 77 7.56 -6.27 15.32
C ASP A 77 7.40 -6.31 16.85
N GLU A 78 6.18 -6.51 17.35
CA GLU A 78 5.92 -6.64 18.79
C GLU A 78 6.53 -7.91 19.37
N LYS A 79 6.44 -9.04 18.66
CA LYS A 79 7.08 -10.30 19.06
C LYS A 79 8.60 -10.16 19.15
N TYR A 80 9.22 -9.51 18.17
CA TYR A 80 10.67 -9.28 18.17
C TYR A 80 11.11 -8.40 19.36
N LYS A 81 10.35 -7.36 19.69
CA LYS A 81 10.63 -6.52 20.87
C LYS A 81 10.43 -7.25 22.19
N ALA A 82 9.51 -8.22 22.25
CA ALA A 82 9.26 -9.00 23.44
C ALA A 82 10.30 -10.12 23.68
N ASN A 83 11.12 -10.44 22.68
CA ASN A 83 12.12 -11.51 22.76
C ASN A 83 13.42 -11.10 22.01
N PRO A 84 14.23 -10.20 22.61
CA PRO A 84 15.39 -9.57 21.95
C PRO A 84 16.56 -10.51 21.68
#